data_AF-A0A954G8J2-F1
#
_entry.id   AF-A0A954G8J2-F1
#
_cell.length_a   1.000
_cell.length_b   1.000
_cell.length_c   1.000
_cell.angle_alpha   90.00
_cell.angle_beta   90.00
_cell.angle_gamma   90.00
#
_symmetry.space_group_name_H-M   'P 1'
#
loop_
_entity.id
_entity.type
_entity.pdbx_description
1 polymer ?
#
loop_
_entity_poly.entity_id
_entity_poly.type
_entity_poly.pdbx_seq_one_letter_code
_entity_poly.pdbx_strand_id
1 'polypeptide(L)'
;MSLFLSIAVLAATPQDTQRNEQPVEAAIPQMTTNFSTFDQLADSLSSRVQTGTLLFSKGDCLAVRIYTQSAYTHVAMIVMRNGEPLVYDSMNGVGARCLTLKNYLNTQRPATIHVFQPNTAFNPTMTEQYERYLDQKLGTPYSIRHHLTGARARGIHCAEYAIDALSACHLMKAQAPAKVSPASLVTGIVQANRYSPSITFELERPPLVAEKPRNWCH
;
A
#
# COMPACT_ATOMS: atom_id res chain seq x y z
N MET A 1 -3.35 13.51 39.77
CA MET A 1 -3.96 14.63 39.03
C MET A 1 -3.29 14.68 37.66
N SER A 2 -3.95 14.16 36.63
CA SER A 2 -3.42 14.16 35.26
C SER A 2 -3.72 15.50 34.59
N LEU A 3 -2.67 16.24 34.23
CA LEU A 3 -2.78 17.38 33.33
C LEU A 3 -2.79 16.86 31.88
N PHE A 4 -3.97 16.91 31.26
CA PHE A 4 -4.10 16.82 29.81
C PHE A 4 -3.78 18.19 29.22
N LEU A 5 -2.72 18.30 28.42
CA LEU A 5 -2.50 19.46 27.55
C LEU A 5 -3.37 19.27 26.29
N SER A 6 -4.51 19.95 26.25
CA SER A 6 -5.27 20.18 25.03
C SER A 6 -4.73 21.45 24.36
N ILE A 7 -4.17 21.32 23.15
CA ILE A 7 -3.79 22.48 22.34
C ILE A 7 -4.99 22.86 21.49
N ALA A 8 -5.62 23.98 21.81
CA ALA A 8 -6.57 24.66 20.94
C ALA A 8 -5.79 25.50 19.93
N VAL A 9 -6.04 25.32 18.62
CA VAL A 9 -5.60 26.25 17.58
C VAL A 9 -6.83 26.96 17.05
N LEU A 10 -6.80 28.29 17.20
CA LEU A 10 -7.80 29.25 16.74
C LEU A 10 -8.09 29.08 15.24
N ALA A 11 -9.37 29.11 14.90
CA ALA A 11 -9.85 29.18 13.52
C ALA A 11 -9.40 30.51 12.89
N ALA A 12 -8.64 30.43 11.80
CA ALA A 12 -8.43 31.52 10.86
C ALA A 12 -9.15 31.17 9.54
N THR A 13 -9.83 32.18 9.02
CA THR A 13 -10.68 32.22 7.82
C THR A 13 -9.97 31.86 6.50
N PRO A 14 -10.73 31.59 5.41
CA PRO A 14 -10.26 30.81 4.27
C PRO A 14 -9.62 31.69 3.20
N GLN A 15 -8.31 31.57 3.03
CA GLN A 15 -7.58 31.97 1.82
C GLN A 15 -6.13 31.48 1.95
N ASP A 16 -5.83 30.32 1.37
CA ASP A 16 -4.63 30.22 0.53
C ASP A 16 -4.67 28.91 -0.28
N THR A 17 -4.94 29.12 -1.56
CA THR A 17 -4.78 28.20 -2.66
C THR A 17 -3.33 27.72 -2.77
N GLN A 18 -3.18 26.43 -3.06
CA GLN A 18 -1.99 25.81 -3.65
C GLN A 18 -0.71 25.83 -2.79
N ARG A 19 -0.71 25.00 -1.74
CA ARG A 19 0.56 24.49 -1.20
C ARG A 19 1.10 23.44 -2.18
N ASN A 20 2.16 23.83 -2.86
CA ASN A 20 2.96 23.03 -3.78
C ASN A 20 3.49 21.78 -3.05
N GLU A 21 2.76 20.66 -3.13
CA GLU A 21 3.25 19.35 -2.69
C GLU A 21 4.22 18.83 -3.76
N GLN A 22 5.48 19.27 -3.71
CA GLN A 22 6.53 18.57 -4.44
C GLN A 22 6.53 17.11 -3.98
N PRO A 23 6.52 16.13 -4.90
CA PRO A 23 6.57 14.73 -4.52
C PRO A 23 7.85 14.50 -3.75
N VAL A 24 7.73 13.98 -2.52
CA VAL A 24 8.87 13.35 -1.86
C VAL A 24 9.16 12.08 -2.67
N GLU A 25 9.96 12.22 -3.72
CA GLU A 25 10.65 11.09 -4.33
C GLU A 25 11.70 10.66 -3.30
N ALA A 26 11.27 9.75 -2.40
CA ALA A 26 12.13 9.26 -1.34
C ALA A 26 13.42 8.74 -1.96
N ALA A 27 14.56 9.34 -1.59
CA ALA A 27 15.88 8.99 -2.12
C ALA A 27 16.07 7.47 -2.07
N ILE A 28 16.05 6.85 -3.25
CA ILE A 28 15.88 5.42 -3.44
C ILE A 28 17.23 4.75 -3.21
N PRO A 29 17.38 3.80 -2.25
CA PRO A 29 18.44 2.81 -2.34
C PRO A 29 18.12 1.93 -3.56
N GLN A 30 18.70 2.26 -4.70
CA GLN A 30 18.55 1.49 -5.93
C GLN A 30 19.43 0.26 -5.84
N MET A 31 18.85 -0.87 -5.45
CA MET A 31 19.39 -2.18 -5.82
C MET A 31 18.54 -2.69 -6.98
N THR A 32 18.91 -2.30 -8.21
CA THR A 32 18.26 -2.79 -9.42
C THR A 32 18.74 -4.21 -9.67
N THR A 33 18.07 -5.19 -9.08
CA THR A 33 18.25 -6.60 -9.44
C THR A 33 17.23 -6.95 -10.51
N ASN A 34 17.71 -7.21 -11.73
CA ASN A 34 16.87 -7.64 -12.84
C ASN A 34 16.40 -9.08 -12.60
N PHE A 35 15.09 -9.27 -12.40
CA PHE A 35 14.48 -10.60 -12.33
C PHE A 35 13.84 -10.95 -13.67
N SER A 36 14.01 -12.21 -14.12
CA SER A 36 13.39 -12.69 -15.35
C SER A 36 12.01 -13.32 -15.13
N THR A 37 11.65 -13.66 -13.88
CA THR A 37 10.33 -14.18 -13.52
C THR A 37 9.81 -13.63 -12.19
N PHE A 38 8.49 -13.63 -12.01
CA PHE A 38 7.85 -13.28 -10.73
C PHE A 38 8.18 -14.26 -9.61
N ASP A 39 8.51 -15.51 -9.95
CA ASP A 39 8.88 -16.54 -8.99
C ASP A 39 10.25 -16.22 -8.36
N GLN A 40 11.24 -15.85 -9.19
CA GLN A 40 12.55 -15.43 -8.68
C GLN A 40 12.45 -14.16 -7.82
N LEU A 41 11.58 -13.22 -8.23
CA LEU A 41 11.32 -12.04 -7.41
C LEU A 41 10.66 -12.44 -6.08
N ALA A 42 9.68 -13.34 -6.09
CA ALA A 42 9.02 -13.82 -4.87
C ALA A 42 10.03 -14.43 -3.90
N ASP A 43 10.92 -15.29 -4.40
CA ASP A 43 11.94 -15.96 -3.58
C ASP A 43 12.91 -14.94 -2.98
N SER A 44 13.42 -14.00 -3.80
CA SER A 44 14.32 -12.95 -3.31
C SER A 44 13.66 -12.04 -2.28
N LEU A 45 12.42 -11.62 -2.55
CA LEU A 45 11.65 -10.73 -1.69
C LEU A 45 11.24 -11.44 -0.38
N SER A 46 10.94 -12.74 -0.40
CA SER A 46 10.50 -13.49 0.78
C SER A 46 11.47 -13.40 1.95
N SER A 47 12.78 -13.41 1.67
CA SER A 47 13.84 -13.29 2.67
C SER A 47 14.10 -11.86 3.17
N ARG A 48 13.47 -10.86 2.54
CA ARG A 48 13.72 -9.43 2.76
C ARG A 48 12.54 -8.69 3.36
N VAL A 49 11.40 -9.36 3.56
CA VAL A 49 10.18 -8.76 4.11
C VAL A 49 9.92 -9.24 5.53
N GLN A 50 9.16 -8.45 6.27
CA GLN A 50 8.70 -8.72 7.62
C GLN A 50 7.26 -8.25 7.79
N THR A 51 6.62 -8.63 8.90
CA THR A 51 5.28 -8.11 9.21
C THR A 51 5.32 -6.59 9.27
N GLY A 52 4.36 -5.96 8.60
CA GLY A 52 4.27 -4.52 8.49
C GLY A 52 5.03 -3.93 7.31
N THR A 53 5.82 -4.71 6.54
CA THR A 53 6.37 -4.25 5.25
C THR A 53 5.23 -3.79 4.34
N LEU A 54 5.45 -2.65 3.67
CA LEU A 54 4.53 -2.11 2.66
C LEU A 54 5.15 -2.21 1.28
N LEU A 55 4.37 -2.74 0.34
CA LEU A 55 4.74 -2.85 -1.08
C LEU A 55 3.95 -1.83 -1.88
N PHE A 56 4.63 -0.83 -2.45
CA PHE A 56 4.00 0.16 -3.32
C PHE A 56 4.33 -0.16 -4.78
N SER A 57 3.34 -0.01 -5.65
CA SER A 57 3.53 -0.25 -7.08
C SER A 57 2.65 0.67 -7.92
N LYS A 58 2.97 0.72 -9.21
CA LYS A 58 2.11 1.32 -10.23
C LYS A 58 1.12 0.26 -10.73
N GLY A 59 -0.04 0.16 -10.06
CA GLY A 59 -1.20 -0.61 -10.49
C GLY A 59 -2.19 0.17 -11.38
N ASP A 60 -3.22 -0.55 -11.85
CA ASP A 60 -4.19 -0.11 -12.86
C ASP A 60 -5.38 0.71 -12.33
N CYS A 61 -5.34 1.19 -11.08
CA CYS A 61 -6.42 2.04 -10.59
C CYS A 61 -6.38 3.43 -11.26
N LEU A 62 -7.07 3.55 -12.39
CA LEU A 62 -7.17 4.75 -13.21
C LEU A 62 -7.62 5.98 -12.41
N ALA A 63 -8.54 5.79 -11.45
CA ALA A 63 -8.99 6.88 -10.60
C ALA A 63 -7.86 7.43 -9.71
N VAL A 64 -7.09 6.57 -9.03
CA VAL A 64 -5.95 7.03 -8.22
C VAL A 64 -4.91 7.73 -9.10
N ARG A 65 -4.63 7.20 -10.30
CA ARG A 65 -3.71 7.83 -11.26
C ARG A 65 -4.12 9.24 -11.68
N ILE A 66 -5.41 9.47 -11.90
CA ILE A 66 -5.93 10.77 -12.32
C ILE A 66 -5.83 11.79 -11.18
N TYR A 67 -6.02 11.36 -9.92
CA TYR A 67 -6.05 12.28 -8.78
C TYR A 67 -4.70 12.51 -8.09
N THR A 68 -3.74 11.58 -8.16
CA THR A 68 -2.52 11.66 -7.33
C THR A 68 -1.25 12.05 -8.06
N GLN A 69 -1.25 12.07 -9.41
CA GLN A 69 -0.06 12.33 -10.24
C GLN A 69 1.22 11.60 -9.76
N SER A 70 1.07 10.44 -9.10
CA SER A 70 2.16 9.74 -8.42
C SER A 70 2.52 8.43 -9.11
N ALA A 71 3.78 8.01 -8.98
CA ALA A 71 4.23 6.67 -9.35
C ALA A 71 3.57 5.56 -8.49
N TYR A 72 3.02 5.92 -7.31
CA TYR A 72 2.35 5.00 -6.40
C TYR A 72 0.84 5.05 -6.59
N THR A 73 0.28 3.96 -7.12
CA THR A 73 -1.17 3.85 -7.38
C THR A 73 -1.79 2.64 -6.69
N HIS A 74 -0.97 1.76 -6.12
CA HIS A 74 -1.38 0.63 -5.29
C HIS A 74 -0.46 0.48 -4.08
N VAL A 75 -1.00 -0.08 -3.01
CA VAL A 75 -0.25 -0.50 -1.83
C VAL A 75 -0.76 -1.84 -1.35
N ALA A 76 0.18 -2.72 -0.99
CA ALA A 76 -0.07 -3.99 -0.35
C ALA A 76 0.75 -4.11 0.94
N MET A 77 0.34 -5.03 1.80
CA MET A 77 0.83 -5.16 3.16
C MET A 77 1.30 -6.59 3.41
N ILE A 78 2.40 -6.76 4.14
CA ILE A 78 2.93 -8.07 4.48
C ILE A 78 2.59 -8.43 5.93
N VAL A 79 2.18 -9.68 6.12
CA VAL A 79 2.19 -10.39 7.40
C VAL A 79 3.01 -11.65 7.25
N MET A 80 3.97 -11.87 8.14
CA MET A 80 4.71 -13.13 8.21
C MET A 80 3.91 -14.12 9.06
N ARG A 81 3.43 -15.21 8.46
CA ARG A 81 2.70 -16.28 9.15
C ARG A 81 3.47 -17.59 8.95
N ASN A 82 3.89 -18.22 10.05
CA ASN A 82 4.69 -19.46 10.02
C ASN A 82 5.96 -19.37 9.13
N GLY A 83 6.60 -18.20 9.08
CA GLY A 83 7.78 -17.96 8.24
C GLY A 83 7.47 -17.64 6.78
N GLU A 84 6.21 -17.64 6.37
CA GLU A 84 5.80 -17.32 5.00
C GLU A 84 5.19 -15.91 4.90
N PRO A 85 5.55 -15.13 3.86
CA PRO A 85 4.96 -13.82 3.61
C PRO A 85 3.57 -13.94 2.96
N LEU A 86 2.56 -13.47 3.67
CA LEU A 86 1.21 -13.26 3.16
C LEU A 86 1.01 -11.80 2.78
N VAL A 87 0.45 -11.57 1.60
CA VAL A 87 0.20 -10.26 1.03
C VAL A 87 -1.29 -9.93 1.12
N TYR A 88 -1.58 -8.85 1.82
CA TYR A 88 -2.91 -8.27 1.92
C TYR A 88 -3.00 -7.03 1.04
N ASP A 89 -4.01 -6.95 0.21
CA ASP A 89 -4.33 -5.77 -0.59
C ASP A 89 -5.83 -5.62 -0.78
N SER A 90 -6.26 -4.48 -1.34
CA SER A 90 -7.62 -4.28 -1.83
C SER A 90 -7.59 -3.73 -3.24
N MET A 91 -8.23 -4.44 -4.18
CA MET A 91 -8.16 -4.15 -5.61
C MET A 91 -9.55 -4.11 -6.26
N ASN A 92 -9.71 -3.26 -7.30
CA ASN A 92 -10.93 -3.20 -8.09
C ASN A 92 -11.37 -4.59 -8.60
N GLY A 93 -12.66 -4.90 -8.52
CA GLY A 93 -13.24 -6.19 -8.91
C GLY A 93 -13.11 -7.32 -7.88
N VAL A 94 -12.09 -7.29 -7.01
CA VAL A 94 -11.86 -8.36 -6.01
C VAL A 94 -12.11 -7.91 -4.58
N GLY A 95 -11.86 -6.63 -4.27
CA GLY A 95 -11.90 -6.13 -2.91
C GLY A 95 -10.69 -6.54 -2.08
N ALA A 96 -10.85 -6.50 -0.77
CA ALA A 96 -9.84 -6.89 0.19
C ALA A 96 -9.61 -8.41 0.18
N ARG A 97 -8.35 -8.83 0.03
CA ARG A 97 -7.95 -10.24 -0.08
C ARG A 97 -6.60 -10.50 0.58
N CYS A 98 -6.25 -11.78 0.70
CA CYS A 98 -4.96 -12.27 1.15
C CYS A 98 -4.45 -13.31 0.16
N LEU A 99 -3.19 -13.20 -0.26
CA LEU A 99 -2.53 -14.12 -1.18
C LEU A 99 -1.14 -14.47 -0.64
N THR A 100 -0.56 -15.59 -1.09
CA THR A 100 0.89 -15.78 -0.95
C THR A 100 1.63 -14.73 -1.78
N LEU A 101 2.86 -14.38 -1.40
CA LEU A 101 3.67 -13.42 -2.15
C LEU A 101 3.80 -13.78 -3.63
N LYS A 102 4.06 -15.05 -3.94
CA LYS A 102 4.12 -15.57 -5.31
C LYS A 102 2.81 -15.36 -6.07
N ASN A 103 1.66 -15.65 -5.47
CA ASN A 103 0.36 -15.47 -6.12
C ASN A 103 0.01 -13.99 -6.30
N TYR A 104 0.36 -13.13 -5.35
CA TYR A 104 0.22 -11.68 -5.47
C TYR A 104 1.01 -11.15 -6.66
N LEU A 105 2.29 -11.49 -6.77
CA LEU A 105 3.16 -11.02 -7.86
C LEU A 105 2.67 -11.52 -9.23
N ASN A 106 2.28 -12.79 -9.33
CA ASN A 106 1.75 -13.37 -10.56
C ASN A 106 0.39 -12.78 -10.97
N THR A 107 -0.44 -12.35 -10.02
CA THR A 107 -1.75 -11.76 -10.29
C THR A 107 -1.65 -10.28 -10.62
N GLN A 108 -0.86 -9.51 -9.87
CA GLN A 108 -0.71 -8.07 -10.06
C GLN A 108 0.23 -7.72 -11.21
N ARG A 109 1.20 -8.60 -11.52
CA ARG A 109 2.23 -8.42 -12.55
C ARG A 109 2.82 -6.99 -12.59
N PRO A 110 3.20 -6.39 -11.45
CA PRO A 110 3.70 -5.02 -11.45
C PRO A 110 5.04 -4.94 -12.19
N ALA A 111 5.24 -3.87 -12.95
CA ALA A 111 6.55 -3.60 -13.58
C ALA A 111 7.59 -3.13 -12.55
N THR A 112 7.14 -2.43 -11.50
CA THR A 112 7.99 -1.89 -10.45
C THR A 112 7.32 -2.10 -9.09
N ILE A 113 8.11 -2.51 -8.10
CA ILE A 113 7.69 -2.63 -6.69
C ILE A 113 8.69 -1.88 -5.82
N HIS A 114 8.19 -0.97 -5.00
CA HIS A 114 8.96 -0.26 -4.00
C HIS A 114 8.64 -0.85 -2.63
N VAL A 115 9.68 -1.30 -1.93
CA VAL A 115 9.57 -1.92 -0.62
C VAL A 115 9.89 -0.91 0.46
N PHE A 116 8.95 -0.70 1.38
CA PHE A 116 9.12 0.13 2.57
C PHE A 116 9.08 -0.75 3.81
N GLN A 117 10.13 -0.65 4.61
CA GLN A 117 10.29 -1.42 5.82
C GLN A 117 9.94 -0.58 7.05
N PRO A 118 9.25 -1.14 8.05
CA PRO A 118 9.09 -0.44 9.31
C PRO A 118 10.48 -0.27 9.96
N ASN A 119 10.76 0.92 10.50
CA ASN A 119 12.02 1.23 11.16
C ASN A 119 12.21 0.45 12.47
N THR A 120 11.12 -0.09 13.01
CA THR A 120 11.11 -0.94 14.20
C THR A 120 10.25 -2.16 13.89
N ALA A 121 10.80 -3.35 14.13
CA ALA A 121 10.05 -4.60 13.97
C ALA A 121 8.78 -4.58 14.84
N PHE A 122 7.69 -5.11 14.30
CA PHE A 122 6.44 -5.20 15.05
C PHE A 122 6.64 -6.18 16.20
N ASN A 123 6.26 -5.75 17.41
CA ASN A 123 6.18 -6.67 18.53
C ASN A 123 4.97 -7.63 18.36
N PRO A 124 4.86 -8.69 19.19
CA PRO A 124 3.77 -9.67 19.04
C PRO A 124 2.37 -9.05 19.11
N THR A 125 2.14 -8.10 20.02
CA THR A 125 0.84 -7.41 20.16
C THR A 125 0.50 -6.58 18.93
N MET A 126 1.47 -5.84 18.39
CA MET A 126 1.29 -5.08 17.16
C MET A 126 0.99 -6.00 15.97
N THR A 127 1.73 -7.10 15.85
CA THR A 127 1.50 -8.12 14.81
C THR A 127 0.08 -8.66 14.88
N GLU A 128 -0.36 -9.08 16.06
CA GLU A 128 -1.70 -9.63 16.28
C GLU A 128 -2.80 -8.61 15.96
N GLN A 129 -2.65 -7.36 16.39
CA GLN A 129 -3.64 -6.30 16.12
C GLN A 129 -3.71 -5.95 14.64
N TYR A 130 -2.55 -5.85 13.98
CA TYR A 130 -2.42 -5.57 12.57
C TYR A 130 -3.06 -6.69 11.73
N GLU A 131 -2.65 -7.93 11.97
CA GLU A 131 -3.16 -9.11 11.28
C GLU A 131 -4.67 -9.30 11.51
N ARG A 132 -5.14 -9.16 12.75
CA ARG A 132 -6.57 -9.23 13.05
C ARG A 132 -7.38 -8.22 12.25
N TYR A 133 -6.92 -6.97 12.16
CA TYR A 133 -7.63 -5.96 11.38
C TYR A 133 -7.69 -6.33 9.90
N LEU A 134 -6.57 -6.82 9.34
CA LEU A 134 -6.51 -7.26 7.96
C LEU A 134 -7.49 -8.42 7.70
N ASP A 135 -7.42 -9.48 8.51
CA ASP A 135 -8.30 -10.64 8.36
C ASP A 135 -9.78 -10.27 8.48
N GLN A 136 -10.14 -9.35 9.38
CA GLN A 136 -11.52 -8.85 9.53
C GLN A 136 -12.07 -8.13 8.30
N LYS A 137 -11.21 -7.61 7.42
CA LYS A 137 -11.64 -6.88 6.22
C LYS A 137 -11.68 -7.75 4.97
N LEU A 138 -11.19 -8.97 5.00
CA LEU A 138 -11.22 -9.87 3.84
C LEU A 138 -12.65 -10.01 3.26
N GLY A 139 -12.75 -9.96 1.94
CA GLY A 139 -14.03 -9.97 1.21
C GLY A 139 -14.75 -8.62 1.15
N THR A 140 -14.25 -7.57 1.84
CA THR A 140 -14.82 -6.23 1.72
C THR A 140 -14.66 -5.73 0.27
N PRO A 141 -15.74 -5.30 -0.41
CA PRO A 141 -15.64 -4.84 -1.79
C PRO A 141 -14.70 -3.64 -1.96
N TYR A 142 -14.08 -3.53 -3.13
CA TYR A 142 -13.28 -2.35 -3.44
C TYR A 142 -14.16 -1.12 -3.64
N SER A 143 -13.74 0.03 -3.12
CA SER A 143 -14.44 1.30 -3.34
C SER A 143 -13.51 2.49 -3.13
N ILE A 144 -13.48 3.39 -4.09
CA ILE A 144 -12.79 4.69 -3.98
C ILE A 144 -13.73 5.82 -3.51
N ARG A 145 -15.02 5.53 -3.30
CA ARG A 145 -16.01 6.56 -2.96
C ARG A 145 -15.60 7.37 -1.74
N HIS A 146 -15.02 6.68 -0.74
CA HIS A 146 -14.46 7.23 0.49
C HIS A 146 -13.40 8.29 0.22
N HIS A 147 -12.51 8.02 -0.72
CA HIS A 147 -11.48 8.95 -1.14
C HIS A 147 -12.06 10.17 -1.85
N LEU A 148 -13.09 9.98 -2.67
CA LEU A 148 -13.73 11.10 -3.38
C LEU A 148 -14.53 11.99 -2.43
N THR A 149 -15.36 11.41 -1.57
CA THR A 149 -16.24 12.16 -0.66
C THR A 149 -15.54 12.63 0.61
N GLY A 150 -14.45 11.97 1.03
CA GLY A 150 -13.83 12.17 2.33
C GLY A 150 -14.57 11.54 3.50
N ALA A 151 -15.71 10.89 3.24
CA ALA A 151 -16.52 10.22 4.24
C ALA A 151 -16.46 8.71 4.02
N ARG A 152 -16.43 7.94 5.11
CA ARG A 152 -16.51 6.48 5.04
C ARG A 152 -17.80 6.06 4.32
N ALA A 153 -17.69 5.05 3.49
CA ALA A 153 -18.76 4.48 2.69
C ALA A 153 -18.67 2.94 2.76
N ARG A 154 -19.44 2.24 1.92
CA ARG A 154 -19.28 0.79 1.75
C ARG A 154 -18.06 0.50 0.88
N GLY A 155 -17.31 -0.53 1.27
CA GLY A 155 -16.11 -0.99 0.60
C GLY A 155 -14.83 -0.43 1.23
N ILE A 156 -13.67 -0.68 0.65
CA ILE A 156 -12.39 -0.13 1.12
C ILE A 156 -11.38 -0.12 -0.05
N HIS A 157 -10.56 0.93 -0.16
CA HIS A 157 -9.46 0.93 -1.13
C HIS A 157 -8.11 0.62 -0.47
N CYS A 158 -7.09 0.33 -1.28
CA CYS A 158 -5.80 -0.19 -0.80
C CYS A 158 -5.12 0.68 0.27
N ALA A 159 -5.04 1.99 0.06
CA ALA A 159 -4.36 2.89 1.00
C ALA A 159 -5.15 3.13 2.29
N GLU A 160 -6.48 3.22 2.20
CA GLU A 160 -7.37 3.25 3.37
C GLU A 160 -7.23 1.98 4.20
N TYR A 161 -7.17 0.83 3.52
CA TYR A 161 -6.98 -0.46 4.17
C TYR A 161 -5.66 -0.53 4.93
N ALA A 162 -4.57 -0.05 4.32
CA ALA A 162 -3.27 0.02 4.96
C ALA A 162 -3.23 0.98 6.16
N ILE A 163 -3.69 2.23 6.00
CA ILE A 163 -3.61 3.19 7.10
C ILE A 163 -4.48 2.78 8.29
N ASP A 164 -5.62 2.13 8.06
CA ASP A 164 -6.46 1.64 9.14
C ASP A 164 -5.82 0.44 9.86
N ALA A 165 -5.13 -0.45 9.14
CA ALA A 165 -4.37 -1.54 9.75
C ALA A 165 -3.22 -1.00 10.63
N LEU A 166 -2.48 -0.01 10.13
CA LEU A 166 -1.43 0.68 10.90
C LEU A 166 -2.00 1.45 12.10
N SER A 167 -3.24 1.94 11.98
CA SER A 167 -3.96 2.58 13.09
C SER A 167 -4.38 1.57 14.15
N ALA A 168 -4.81 0.37 13.73
CA ALA A 168 -5.26 -0.70 14.62
C ALA A 168 -4.13 -1.24 15.51
N CYS A 169 -2.89 -1.25 15.02
CA CYS A 169 -1.70 -1.61 15.82
C CYS A 169 -0.99 -0.41 16.46
N HIS A 170 -1.62 0.78 16.45
CA HIS A 170 -1.09 2.01 17.04
C HIS A 170 0.24 2.52 16.46
N LEU A 171 0.66 2.05 15.28
CA LEU A 171 1.90 2.53 14.66
C LEU A 171 1.74 3.91 14.04
N MET A 172 0.61 4.15 13.37
CA MET A 172 0.34 5.41 12.67
C MET A 172 -1.15 5.66 12.55
N LYS A 173 -1.58 6.92 12.62
CA LYS A 173 -2.97 7.32 12.43
C LYS A 173 -3.07 8.54 11.51
N ALA A 174 -3.96 8.50 10.53
CA ALA A 174 -4.30 9.66 9.72
C ALA A 174 -5.50 10.42 10.30
N GLN A 175 -5.52 11.74 10.12
CA GLN A 175 -6.66 12.58 10.52
C GLN A 175 -7.90 12.27 9.68
N ALA A 176 -7.72 12.06 8.37
CA ALA A 176 -8.77 11.68 7.43
C ALA A 176 -8.37 10.40 6.68
N PRO A 177 -8.48 9.20 7.29
CA PRO A 177 -8.01 7.96 6.68
C PRO A 177 -8.66 7.64 5.33
N ALA A 178 -9.94 8.01 5.17
CA ALA A 178 -10.68 7.88 3.90
C ALA A 178 -10.02 8.66 2.74
N LYS A 179 -9.29 9.75 3.02
CA LYS A 179 -8.59 10.57 2.02
C LYS A 179 -7.16 10.10 1.74
N VAL A 180 -6.64 9.13 2.48
CA VAL A 180 -5.26 8.68 2.31
C VAL A 180 -5.11 7.96 0.98
N SER A 181 -4.36 8.52 0.05
CA SER A 181 -3.90 7.85 -1.17
C SER A 181 -2.58 7.10 -0.93
N PRO A 182 -2.17 6.16 -1.83
CA PRO A 182 -0.85 5.52 -1.72
C PRO A 182 0.30 6.54 -1.66
N ALA A 183 0.23 7.60 -2.45
CA ALA A 183 1.23 8.68 -2.45
C ALA A 183 1.30 9.42 -1.11
N SER A 184 0.14 9.81 -0.55
CA SER A 184 0.09 10.47 0.75
C SER A 184 0.51 9.53 1.89
N LEU A 185 0.26 8.21 1.74
CA LEU A 185 0.70 7.20 2.69
C LEU A 185 2.24 7.11 2.71
N VAL A 186 2.88 6.96 1.53
CA VAL A 186 4.36 6.99 1.43
C VAL A 186 4.93 8.25 2.07
N THR A 187 4.37 9.41 1.73
CA THR A 187 4.80 10.70 2.28
C THR A 187 4.69 10.69 3.81
N GLY A 188 3.55 10.26 4.34
CA GLY A 188 3.29 10.23 5.78
C GLY A 188 4.19 9.25 6.54
N ILE A 189 4.39 8.03 6.04
CA ILE A 189 5.21 7.02 6.73
C ILE A 189 6.69 7.42 6.79
N VAL A 190 7.18 8.09 5.76
CA VAL A 190 8.56 8.60 5.67
C VAL A 190 8.73 9.84 6.55
N GLN A 191 7.85 10.84 6.41
CA GLN A 191 7.94 12.07 7.21
C GLN A 191 7.77 11.83 8.71
N ALA A 192 6.94 10.85 9.10
CA ALA A 192 6.79 10.45 10.49
C ALA A 192 7.94 9.56 11.00
N ASN A 193 8.97 9.29 10.17
CA ASN A 193 10.10 8.42 10.46
C ASN A 193 9.68 7.03 11.00
N ARG A 194 8.58 6.48 10.46
CA ARG A 194 8.07 5.15 10.83
C ARG A 194 8.58 4.07 9.89
N TYR A 195 8.86 4.45 8.65
CA TYR A 195 9.32 3.57 7.60
C TYR A 195 10.50 4.15 6.85
N SER A 196 11.35 3.27 6.34
CA SER A 196 12.43 3.61 5.42
C SER A 196 12.24 2.91 4.08
N PRO A 197 12.54 3.57 2.95
CA PRO A 197 12.67 2.88 1.68
C PRO A 197 13.80 1.85 1.79
N SER A 198 13.57 0.62 1.32
CA SER A 198 14.53 -0.48 1.44
C SER A 198 15.11 -0.88 0.10
N ILE A 199 14.28 -1.33 -0.82
CA ILE A 199 14.70 -1.81 -2.14
C ILE A 199 13.59 -1.53 -3.15
N THR A 200 13.98 -1.21 -4.38
CA THR A 200 13.07 -1.13 -5.52
C THR A 200 13.39 -2.27 -6.47
N PHE A 201 12.36 -3.01 -6.87
CA PHE A 201 12.45 -4.08 -7.85
C PHE A 201 11.85 -3.61 -9.16
N GLU A 202 12.59 -3.82 -10.23
CA GLU A 202 12.14 -3.62 -11.60
C GLU A 202 12.10 -4.99 -12.28
N LEU A 203 10.98 -5.31 -12.91
CA LEU A 203 10.92 -6.42 -13.85
C LEU A 203 10.89 -5.87 -15.26
N GLU A 204 11.69 -6.47 -16.14
CA GLU A 204 11.38 -6.42 -17.56
C GLU A 204 10.00 -7.04 -17.73
N ARG A 205 9.02 -6.23 -18.14
CA ARG A 205 7.65 -6.69 -18.36
C ARG A 205 7.72 -7.88 -19.34
N PRO A 206 7.37 -9.11 -18.93
CA PRO A 206 7.35 -10.22 -19.85
C PRO A 206 6.40 -9.85 -20.99
N PRO A 207 6.71 -10.19 -22.26
CA PRO A 207 5.83 -9.89 -23.38
C PRO A 207 4.40 -10.36 -23.05
N LEU A 208 3.41 -9.55 -23.43
CA LEU A 208 2.00 -9.95 -23.30
C LEU A 208 1.88 -11.34 -23.91
N VAL A 209 1.36 -12.30 -23.15
CA VAL A 209 1.03 -13.62 -23.71
C VAL A 209 0.09 -13.32 -24.87
N ALA A 210 0.53 -13.59 -26.10
CA ALA A 210 -0.29 -13.37 -27.28
C ALA A 210 -1.64 -14.05 -27.01
N GLU A 211 -2.73 -13.28 -27.10
CA GLU A 211 -4.06 -13.88 -27.05
C GLU A 211 -4.06 -15.00 -28.09
N LYS A 212 -4.43 -16.22 -27.67
CA LYS A 212 -4.70 -17.29 -28.65
C LYS A 212 -5.63 -16.67 -29.69
N PRO A 213 -5.31 -16.75 -30.99
CA PRO A 213 -6.19 -16.21 -32.01
C PRO A 213 -7.58 -16.77 -31.73
N ARG A 214 -8.54 -15.88 -31.50
CA ARG A 214 -9.94 -16.25 -31.53
C ARG A 214 -10.19 -16.65 -32.97
N ASN A 215 -10.11 -17.95 -33.23
CA ASN A 215 -10.52 -18.53 -34.50
C ASN A 215 -12.00 -18.20 -34.68
N TRP A 216 -12.29 -17.13 -35.41
CA TRP A 216 -13.58 -16.93 -36.05
C TRP A 216 -13.68 -17.99 -37.15
N CYS A 217 -14.58 -18.96 -36.94
CA CYS A 217 -15.33 -19.69 -37.95
C CYS A 217 -16.26 -20.68 -37.23
N HIS A 218 -17.58 -20.45 -37.34
CA HIS A 218 -18.58 -21.45 -37.70
C HIS A 218 -19.83 -20.73 -38.20
#